data_AF-A0A359E284-F1
#
_entry.id   AF-A0A359E284-F1
#
_cell.length_a   1.000
_cell.length_b   1.000
_cell.length_c   1.000
_cell.angle_alpha   90.00
_cell.angle_beta   90.00
_cell.angle_gamma   90.00
#
_symmetry.space_group_name_H-M   'P 1'
#
loop_
_entity.id
_entity.type
_entity.pdbx_description
1 polymer ?
#
loop_
_entity_poly.entity_id
_entity_poly.type
_entity_poly.pdbx_seq_one_letter_code
_entity_poly.pdbx_strand_id
1 'polypeptide(L)'
;YVPKDTVCPMELSTYFRINNMNSGQFERTLIICEDNSHVSYLEGCTAPMYDEHQLHAAVVELVAMENAEIKYSTIQNWYAGDEDGK
;
A
#
# COMPACT_ATOMS: atom_id res chain seq x y z
N TYR A 1 -5.86 -5.83 10.88
CA TYR A 1 -6.42 -5.66 12.23
C TYR A 1 -5.38 -6.07 13.25
N VAL A 2 -5.08 -5.20 14.21
CA VAL A 2 -4.12 -5.42 15.30
C VAL A 2 -4.93 -5.37 16.60
N PRO A 3 -4.96 -6.46 17.39
CA PRO A 3 -5.72 -6.50 18.64
C PRO A 3 -5.18 -5.55 19.70
N LYS A 4 -6.01 -5.28 20.71
CA LYS A 4 -5.65 -4.46 21.87
C LYS A 4 -4.39 -4.98 22.55
N ASP A 5 -3.56 -4.07 23.07
CA ASP A 5 -2.32 -4.37 23.79
C ASP A 5 -1.30 -5.22 23.00
N THR A 6 -1.39 -5.20 21.65
CA THR A 6 -0.53 -6.01 20.78
C THR A 6 0.43 -5.14 19.99
N VAL A 7 1.72 -5.43 20.10
CA VAL A 7 2.75 -4.89 19.21
C VAL A 7 3.05 -5.94 18.15
N CYS A 8 2.84 -5.60 16.88
CA CYS A 8 3.19 -6.49 15.77
C CYS A 8 4.70 -6.77 15.81
N PRO A 9 5.14 -8.04 15.89
CA PRO A 9 6.54 -8.38 16.13
C PRO A 9 7.44 -8.17 14.90
N MET A 10 6.85 -7.83 13.75
CA MET A 10 7.54 -7.65 12.48
C MET A 10 6.84 -6.58 11.66
N GLU A 11 7.58 -6.02 10.69
CA GLU A 11 6.97 -5.14 9.70
C GLU A 11 6.19 -5.98 8.69
N LEU A 12 4.92 -5.62 8.48
CA LEU A 12 4.09 -6.21 7.44
C LEU A 12 4.45 -5.55 6.11
N SER A 13 4.59 -6.34 5.05
CA SER A 13 4.88 -5.82 3.73
C SER A 13 3.98 -6.47 2.69
N THR A 14 3.34 -5.64 1.87
CA THR A 14 2.62 -6.06 0.68
C THR A 14 3.35 -5.53 -0.54
N TYR A 15 3.73 -6.45 -1.43
CA TYR A 15 4.34 -6.12 -2.70
C TYR A 15 3.39 -6.53 -3.83
N PHE A 16 2.82 -5.55 -4.52
CA PHE A 16 1.95 -5.80 -5.66
C PHE A 16 2.79 -5.93 -6.93
N ARG A 17 2.78 -7.12 -7.54
CA ARG A 17 3.45 -7.40 -8.82
C ARG A 17 2.42 -7.51 -9.93
N ILE A 18 2.50 -6.61 -10.91
CA ILE A 18 1.59 -6.53 -12.06
C ILE A 18 2.02 -7.56 -13.12
N ASN A 19 1.12 -8.43 -13.56
CA ASN A 19 1.36 -9.40 -14.64
C ASN A 19 0.39 -9.30 -15.83
N ASN A 20 -0.63 -8.42 -15.80
CA ASN A 20 -1.65 -8.32 -16.85
C ASN A 20 -1.66 -6.91 -17.47
N MET A 21 -1.62 -6.85 -18.81
CA MET A 21 -1.41 -5.61 -19.59
C MET A 21 -2.62 -4.67 -19.63
N ASN A 22 -3.86 -5.13 -19.44
CA ASN A 22 -5.06 -4.34 -19.78
C ASN A 22 -6.09 -4.22 -18.64
N SER A 23 -5.65 -4.08 -17.38
CA SER A 23 -6.56 -3.95 -16.23
C SER A 23 -6.26 -2.72 -15.40
N GLY A 24 -7.27 -1.85 -15.22
CA GLY A 24 -7.21 -0.80 -14.21
C GLY A 24 -7.05 -1.41 -12.81
N GLN A 25 -6.10 -0.90 -12.03
CA GLN A 25 -5.87 -1.38 -10.67
C GLN A 25 -6.67 -0.56 -9.68
N PHE A 26 -7.55 -1.25 -8.97
CA PHE A 26 -8.31 -0.70 -7.86
C PHE A 26 -7.95 -1.50 -6.62
N GLU A 27 -7.37 -0.83 -5.63
CA GLU A 27 -6.98 -1.47 -4.38
C GLU A 27 -7.52 -0.71 -3.17
N ARG A 28 -7.78 -1.45 -2.08
CA ARG A 28 -8.24 -0.88 -0.83
C ARG A 28 -7.52 -1.52 0.34
N THR A 29 -6.78 -0.72 1.09
CA THR A 29 -6.07 -1.12 2.31
C THR A 29 -6.84 -0.58 3.51
N LEU A 30 -7.28 -1.46 4.42
CA LEU A 30 -7.89 -1.09 5.70
C LEU A 30 -7.07 -1.66 6.85
N ILE A 31 -6.45 -0.78 7.64
CA ILE A 31 -5.71 -1.14 8.85
C ILE A 31 -6.47 -0.58 10.06
N ILE A 32 -6.78 -1.48 11.00
CA ILE A 32 -7.40 -1.13 12.29
C ILE A 32 -6.42 -1.55 13.38
N CYS A 33 -6.05 -0.61 14.24
CA CYS A 33 -5.14 -0.75 15.37
C CYS A 33 -5.91 -0.40 16.64
N GLU A 34 -6.24 -1.40 17.46
CA GLU A 34 -6.98 -1.26 18.73
C GLU A 34 -6.14 -0.55 19.81
N ASP A 35 -6.70 -0.28 20.99
CA ASP A 35 -5.99 0.49 22.03
C ASP A 35 -4.62 -0.11 22.38
N ASN A 36 -3.65 0.75 22.66
CA ASN A 36 -2.28 0.38 23.05
C ASN A 36 -1.58 -0.60 22.08
N SER A 37 -1.97 -0.62 20.80
CA SER A 37 -1.43 -1.54 19.80
C SER A 37 -0.53 -0.83 18.78
N HIS A 38 0.37 -1.58 18.14
CA HIS A 38 1.34 -1.02 17.18
C HIS A 38 1.51 -1.92 15.95
N VAL A 39 1.59 -1.32 14.77
CA VAL A 39 1.99 -2.00 13.53
C VAL A 39 2.83 -1.09 12.63
N SER A 40 3.83 -1.70 11.99
CA SER A 40 4.56 -1.13 10.85
C SER A 40 4.13 -1.84 9.58
N TYR A 41 3.64 -1.09 8.60
CA TYR A 41 3.16 -1.59 7.31
C TYR A 41 3.87 -0.88 6.17
N LEU A 42 4.43 -1.66 5.25
CA LEU A 42 5.10 -1.23 4.04
C LEU A 42 4.30 -1.67 2.81
N GLU A 43 3.89 -0.71 2.00
CA GLU A 43 3.26 -0.96 0.71
C GLU A 43 4.25 -0.67 -0.42
N GLY A 44 4.52 -1.68 -1.24
CA GLY A 44 5.36 -1.56 -2.43
C GLY A 44 4.54 -1.76 -3.70
N CYS A 45 4.59 -0.79 -4.60
CA CYS A 45 4.11 -0.93 -5.98
C CYS A 45 5.29 -0.69 -6.94
N THR A 46 5.47 -1.60 -7.90
CA THR A 46 6.39 -1.39 -9.03
C THR A 46 5.64 -1.66 -10.31
N ALA A 47 5.53 -0.63 -11.15
CA ALA A 47 4.99 -0.77 -12.49
C ALA A 47 6.12 -1.20 -13.45
N PRO A 48 5.99 -2.34 -14.16
CA PRO A 48 6.79 -2.62 -15.34
C PRO A 48 6.55 -1.52 -16.39
N MET A 49 7.56 -1.24 -17.22
CA MET A 49 7.45 -0.33 -18.37
C MET A 49 6.41 -0.91 -19.34
N TYR A 50 5.21 -0.34 -19.38
CA TYR A 50 4.15 -0.72 -20.30
C TYR A 50 3.81 0.49 -21.18
N ASP A 51 3.78 0.27 -22.50
CA ASP A 51 3.47 1.24 -23.57
C ASP A 51 2.01 1.78 -23.53
N GLU A 52 1.19 1.33 -22.57
CA GLU A 52 -0.24 1.70 -22.46
C GLU A 52 -0.55 2.43 -21.15
N HIS A 53 -1.40 3.45 -21.21
CA HIS A 53 -1.85 4.21 -20.04
C HIS A 53 -2.54 3.30 -19.00
N GLN A 54 -1.90 3.13 -17.84
CA GLN A 54 -2.47 2.37 -16.71
C GLN A 54 -3.08 3.34 -15.69
N LEU A 55 -4.35 3.14 -15.33
CA LEU A 55 -4.97 3.82 -14.20
C LEU A 55 -4.78 2.97 -12.93
N HIS A 56 -4.19 3.57 -11.91
CA HIS A 56 -4.10 3.02 -10.56
C HIS A 56 -4.83 3.92 -9.58
N ALA A 57 -5.85 3.38 -8.92
CA ALA A 57 -6.67 4.07 -7.95
C ALA A 57 -6.72 3.27 -6.65
N ALA A 58 -5.97 3.74 -5.65
CA ALA A 58 -5.90 3.13 -4.32
C ALA A 58 -6.70 3.93 -3.30
N VAL A 59 -7.33 3.22 -2.35
CA VAL A 59 -7.96 3.79 -1.15
C VAL A 59 -7.28 3.21 0.08
N VAL A 60 -6.78 4.08 0.96
CA VAL A 60 -6.15 3.66 2.23
C VAL A 60 -6.95 4.22 3.39
N GLU A 61 -7.40 3.34 4.28
CA GLU A 61 -8.09 3.68 5.52
C GLU A 61 -7.28 3.15 6.70
N LEU A 62 -6.84 4.06 7.57
CA LEU A 62 -6.09 3.76 8.78
C LEU A 62 -6.92 4.20 9.99
N VAL A 63 -7.25 3.26 10.88
CA VAL A 63 -8.01 3.50 12.11
C VAL A 63 -7.11 3.16 13.29
N ALA A 64 -6.64 4.18 14.01
CA ALA A 64 -5.85 4.02 15.24
C ALA A 64 -6.71 4.43 16.45
N MET A 65 -6.87 3.53 17.41
CA MET A 65 -7.58 3.78 18.66
C MET A 65 -6.66 4.38 19.74
N GLU A 66 -7.06 4.38 21.01
CA GLU A 66 -6.37 5.11 22.06
C GLU A 66 -4.95 4.56 22.31
N ASN A 67 -3.94 5.44 22.30
CA ASN A 67 -2.51 5.07 22.41
C ASN A 67 -2.01 4.06 21.35
N ALA A 68 -2.76 3.85 20.26
CA ALA A 68 -2.34 2.98 19.18
C ALA A 68 -1.43 3.72 18.18
N GLU A 69 -0.52 3.00 17.53
CA GLU A 69 0.37 3.55 16.52
C GLU A 69 0.31 2.72 15.23
N ILE A 70 0.19 3.41 14.10
CA ILE A 70 0.31 2.83 12.76
C ILE A 70 1.44 3.55 12.04
N LYS A 71 2.53 2.85 11.77
CA LYS A 71 3.60 3.31 10.88
C LYS A 71 3.28 2.82 9.47
N TYR A 72 2.78 3.70 8.61
CA TYR A 72 2.46 3.41 7.22
C TYR A 72 3.55 3.96 6.30
N SER A 73 4.15 3.12 5.46
CA SER A 73 5.20 3.49 4.51
C SER A 73 4.83 3.03 3.11
N THR A 74 4.99 3.88 2.11
CA THR A 74 4.72 3.56 0.71
C THR A 74 5.97 3.78 -0.13
N ILE A 75 6.31 2.80 -0.96
CA ILE A 75 7.32 2.93 -2.01
C ILE A 75 6.63 2.69 -3.35
N GLN A 76 6.49 3.75 -4.13
CA GLN A 76 5.89 3.69 -5.46
C GLN A 76 6.93 4.13 -6.50
N ASN A 77 7.35 3.19 -7.34
CA ASN A 77 8.26 3.47 -8.45
C ASN A 77 7.48 3.39 -9.76
N TRP A 78 7.13 4.55 -10.30
CA TRP A 78 6.38 4.70 -11.55
C TRP A 78 7.33 5.15 -12.66
N TYR A 79 7.24 4.50 -13.82
CA TYR A 79 7.85 5.00 -15.05
C TYR A 79 6.98 6.16 -15.58
N ALA A 80 7.59 7.34 -15.79
CA ALA A 80 6.86 8.57 -16.14
C ALA A 80 6.46 8.66 -17.62
N GLY A 81 6.82 7.67 -18.43
CA GLY A 81 6.77 7.76 -19.88
C GLY A 81 7.95 8.55 -20.46
N ASP A 82 8.10 8.53 -21.78
CA ASP A 82 9.04 9.36 -22.54
C ASP A 82 8.45 10.72 -22.96
N GLU A 83 9.22 11.53 -23.71
CA GLU A 83 8.78 12.86 -24.19
C GLU A 83 7.53 12.81 -25.10
N ASP A 84 7.21 11.63 -25.64
CA ASP A 84 6.02 11.36 -26.46
C ASP A 84 4.86 10.77 -25.64
N GLY A 85 5.03 10.59 -24.32
CA GLY A 85 4.02 10.06 -23.41
C GLY A 85 3.82 8.55 -23.50
N LYS A 86 4.82 7.80 -23.96
CA LYS A 86 4.85 6.33 -24.00
C LYS A 86 5.63 5.73 -22.84
#